data_AF-A0A3M1GEM5-F1
#
_entry.id   AF-A0A3M1GEM5-F1
#
_cell.length_a   1.000
_cell.length_b   1.000
_cell.length_c   1.000
_cell.angle_alpha   90.00
_cell.angle_beta   90.00
_cell.angle_gamma   90.00
#
_symmetry.space_group_name_H-M   'P 1'
#
loop_
_entity.id
_entity.type
_entity.pdbx_description
1 polymer ?
#
loop_
_entity_poly.entity_id
_entity_poly.type
_entity_poly.pdbx_seq_one_letter_code
_entity_poly.pdbx_strand_id
1 'polypeptide(L)'
;GLVVTGILSVGGLAYFGYLDFAAQHLYGGLGATVANVLVGVLSAFIDNIPIMFAVLSMYPPMDVGQWLLVTLTAGVGGSMLSIGSAAGVALMGQARHAYNFSQHLKWSWAIGLGYGLSILFHMWVNGAAFTNVALQ
;
A
#
# COMPACT_ATOMS: atom_id res chain seq x y z
N GLY A 1 12.70 4.86 -15.36
CA GLY A 1 11.86 4.15 -16.34
C GLY A 1 10.52 3.82 -15.73
N LEU A 2 10.46 2.76 -14.92
CA LEU A 2 9.21 2.20 -14.35
C LEU A 2 8.36 3.18 -13.51
N VAL A 3 9.01 4.01 -12.67
CA VAL A 3 8.31 4.98 -11.81
C VAL A 3 7.57 6.05 -12.63
N VAL A 4 8.23 6.59 -13.66
CA VAL A 4 7.66 7.66 -14.50
C VAL A 4 6.46 7.12 -15.30
N THR A 5 6.57 5.91 -15.85
CA THR A 5 5.45 5.27 -16.55
C THR A 5 4.27 5.01 -15.62
N GLY A 6 4.52 4.58 -14.39
CA GLY A 6 3.44 4.37 -13.40
C GLY A 6 2.69 5.66 -13.05
N ILE A 7 3.42 6.76 -12.81
CA ILE A 7 2.80 8.07 -12.52
C ILE A 7 1.98 8.56 -13.71
N LEU A 8 2.47 8.41 -14.95
CA LEU A 8 1.74 8.81 -16.16
C LEU A 8 0.47 7.97 -16.38
N SER A 9 0.53 6.66 -16.14
CA SER A 9 -0.65 5.80 -16.22
C SER A 9 -1.73 6.17 -15.20
N VAL A 10 -1.32 6.48 -13.96
CA VAL A 10 -2.24 6.97 -12.92
C VAL A 10 -2.83 8.33 -13.30
N GLY A 11 -2.01 9.24 -13.83
CA GLY A 11 -2.49 10.53 -14.35
C GLY A 11 -3.51 10.39 -15.48
N GLY A 12 -3.32 9.40 -16.37
CA GLY A 12 -4.30 9.06 -17.40
C GLY A 12 -5.62 8.53 -16.81
N LEU A 13 -5.54 7.60 -15.84
CA LEU A 13 -6.72 7.09 -15.12
C LEU A 13 -7.49 8.20 -14.38
N ALA A 14 -6.76 9.17 -13.81
CA ALA A 14 -7.34 10.36 -13.18
C ALA A 14 -8.11 11.19 -14.20
N TYR A 15 -7.50 11.47 -15.36
CA TYR A 15 -8.10 12.27 -16.43
C TYR A 15 -9.39 11.64 -16.99
N PHE A 16 -9.45 10.30 -17.07
CA PHE A 16 -10.65 9.57 -17.50
C PHE A 16 -11.71 9.40 -16.39
N GLY A 17 -11.47 9.89 -15.17
CA GLY A 17 -12.42 9.79 -14.05
C GLY A 17 -12.48 8.41 -13.38
N TYR A 18 -11.59 7.48 -13.71
CA TYR A 18 -11.55 6.16 -13.08
C TYR A 18 -11.10 6.23 -11.62
N LEU A 19 -10.27 7.21 -11.26
CA LEU A 19 -9.86 7.40 -9.87
C LEU A 19 -11.03 7.85 -9.00
N ASP A 20 -11.94 8.69 -9.49
CA ASP A 20 -13.14 9.10 -8.76
C ASP A 20 -14.09 7.91 -8.55
N PHE A 21 -14.25 7.07 -9.57
CA PHE A 21 -15.04 5.83 -9.45
C PHE A 21 -14.43 4.88 -8.41
N ALA A 22 -13.11 4.71 -8.45
CA ALA A 22 -12.38 3.90 -7.48
C ALA A 22 -12.48 4.49 -6.07
N ALA A 23 -12.40 5.81 -5.91
CA ALA A 23 -12.54 6.49 -4.63
C ALA A 23 -13.91 6.25 -4.00
N GLN A 24 -14.99 6.36 -4.79
CA GLN A 24 -16.35 6.09 -4.31
C GLN A 24 -16.54 4.63 -3.87
N HIS A 25 -16.00 3.68 -4.63
CA HIS A 25 -16.15 2.25 -4.30
C HIS A 25 -15.28 1.83 -3.12
N LEU A 26 -14.01 2.27 -3.08
CA LEU A 26 -13.06 1.92 -2.03
C LEU A 26 -13.33 2.69 -0.74
N TYR A 27 -13.36 4.02 -0.79
CA TYR A 27 -13.46 4.85 0.41
C TYR A 27 -14.91 5.15 0.81
N GLY A 28 -15.83 5.27 -0.14
CA GLY A 28 -17.26 5.48 0.13
C GLY A 28 -18.02 4.21 0.52
N GLY A 29 -17.64 3.04 -0.03
CA GLY A 29 -18.31 1.77 0.24
C GLY A 29 -17.70 0.95 1.38
N LEU A 30 -16.37 0.75 1.37
CA LEU A 30 -15.68 -0.13 2.34
C LEU A 30 -15.18 0.61 3.59
N GLY A 31 -15.11 1.94 3.54
CA GLY A 31 -14.57 2.79 4.60
C GLY A 31 -13.04 2.92 4.54
N ALA A 32 -12.53 4.03 5.07
CA ALA A 32 -11.12 4.41 4.95
C ALA A 32 -10.15 3.35 5.50
N THR A 33 -10.44 2.74 6.65
CA THR A 33 -9.57 1.72 7.25
C THR A 33 -9.38 0.51 6.33
N VAL A 34 -10.48 -0.03 5.80
CA VAL A 34 -10.43 -1.22 4.94
C VAL A 34 -9.78 -0.87 3.60
N ALA A 35 -10.11 0.29 3.04
CA ALA A 35 -9.48 0.80 1.81
C ALA A 35 -7.96 0.94 1.98
N ASN A 36 -7.48 1.53 3.07
CA ASN A 36 -6.05 1.74 3.35
C ASN A 36 -5.28 0.43 3.52
N VAL A 37 -5.92 -0.58 4.14
CA VAL A 37 -5.33 -1.92 4.28
C VAL A 37 -5.28 -2.64 2.92
N LEU A 38 -6.31 -2.52 2.09
CA LEU A 38 -6.31 -3.10 0.74
C LEU A 38 -5.31 -2.42 -0.18
N VAL A 39 -5.21 -1.08 -0.12
CA VAL A 39 -4.23 -0.29 -0.87
C VAL A 39 -2.80 -0.68 -0.48
N GLY A 40 -2.53 -0.89 0.80
CA GLY A 40 -1.22 -1.37 1.25
C GLY A 40 -0.88 -2.77 0.72
N VAL A 41 -1.85 -3.68 0.69
CA VAL A 41 -1.68 -5.01 0.08
C VAL A 41 -1.44 -4.90 -1.43
N LEU A 42 -2.17 -4.03 -2.13
CA LEU A 42 -1.95 -3.75 -3.55
C LEU A 42 -0.56 -3.15 -3.81
N SER A 43 -0.06 -2.34 -2.88
CA SER A 43 1.31 -1.80 -2.92
C SER A 43 2.40 -2.87 -2.76
N ALA A 44 2.07 -4.10 -2.38
CA ALA A 44 3.02 -5.22 -2.43
C ALA A 44 3.25 -5.72 -3.87
N PHE A 45 2.27 -5.51 -4.76
CA PHE A 45 2.33 -5.90 -6.17
C PHE A 45 2.73 -4.74 -7.10
N ILE A 46 2.41 -3.52 -6.71
CA ILE A 46 2.66 -2.28 -7.45
C ILE A 46 3.53 -1.38 -6.57
N ASP A 47 4.50 -0.66 -7.14
CA ASP A 47 5.33 0.28 -6.38
C ASP A 47 4.51 1.24 -5.50
N ASN A 48 5.05 1.59 -4.34
CA ASN A 48 4.42 2.51 -3.39
C ASN A 48 4.26 3.93 -3.93
N ILE A 49 5.14 4.37 -4.84
CA ILE A 49 5.11 5.74 -5.41
C ILE A 49 3.87 5.96 -6.30
N PRO A 50 3.58 5.16 -7.35
CA PRO A 50 2.36 5.33 -8.14
C PRO A 50 1.07 5.11 -7.33
N ILE A 51 1.08 4.18 -6.37
CA ILE A 51 -0.08 3.92 -5.50
C ILE A 51 -0.41 5.15 -4.65
N MET A 52 0.58 5.72 -3.96
CA MET A 52 0.37 6.93 -3.17
C MET A 52 -0.02 8.12 -4.04
N PHE A 53 0.53 8.23 -5.25
CA PHE A 53 0.11 9.25 -6.21
C PHE A 53 -1.38 9.11 -6.61
N ALA A 54 -1.87 7.87 -6.77
CA ALA A 54 -3.29 7.61 -7.04
C ALA A 54 -4.17 8.02 -5.86
N VAL A 55 -3.81 7.65 -4.63
CA VAL A 55 -4.55 8.01 -3.41
C VAL A 55 -4.59 9.53 -3.22
N LEU A 56 -3.46 10.21 -3.43
CA LEU A 56 -3.38 11.68 -3.36
C LEU A 56 -4.23 12.34 -4.45
N SER A 57 -4.29 11.77 -5.64
CA SER A 57 -5.12 12.27 -6.75
C SER A 57 -6.62 12.08 -6.51
N MET A 58 -7.02 11.03 -5.78
CA MET A 58 -8.41 10.80 -5.38
C MET A 58 -8.87 11.74 -4.25
N TYR A 59 -7.94 12.25 -3.44
CA TYR A 59 -8.18 13.06 -2.25
C TYR A 59 -9.41 12.62 -1.42
N PRO A 60 -9.45 11.37 -0.89
CA PRO A 60 -10.60 10.89 -0.13
C PRO A 60 -10.72 11.63 1.21
N PRO A 61 -11.94 11.97 1.67
CA PRO A 61 -12.13 12.60 2.96
C PRO A 61 -11.83 11.60 4.10
N MET A 62 -10.63 11.67 4.67
CA MET A 62 -10.20 10.82 5.77
C MET A 62 -9.42 11.60 6.83
N ASP A 63 -9.40 11.11 8.07
CA ASP A 63 -8.70 11.75 9.18
C ASP A 63 -7.18 11.54 9.11
N VAL A 64 -6.43 12.24 9.98
CA VAL A 64 -4.96 12.14 10.03
C VAL A 64 -4.52 10.69 10.31
N GLY A 65 -5.22 9.97 11.19
CA GLY A 65 -4.93 8.57 11.51
C GLY A 65 -5.01 7.67 10.27
N GLN A 66 -5.99 7.88 9.41
CA GLN A 66 -6.14 7.14 8.15
C GLN A 66 -5.07 7.52 7.12
N TRP A 67 -4.67 8.79 7.03
CA TRP A 67 -3.55 9.22 6.18
C TRP A 67 -2.20 8.62 6.61
N LEU A 68 -1.98 8.51 7.91
CA LEU A 68 -0.80 7.84 8.45
C LEU A 68 -0.89 6.33 8.23
N LEU A 69 -2.08 5.75 8.36
CA LEU A 69 -2.32 4.33 8.11
C LEU A 69 -2.02 3.96 6.66
N VAL A 70 -2.54 4.70 5.67
CA VAL A 70 -2.27 4.40 4.25
C VAL A 70 -0.80 4.53 3.89
N THR A 71 -0.11 5.51 4.47
CA THR A 71 1.32 5.71 4.25
C THR A 71 2.14 4.56 4.86
N LEU A 72 1.77 4.13 6.07
CA LEU A 72 2.39 2.99 6.71
C LEU A 72 2.10 1.71 5.94
N THR A 73 0.86 1.46 5.55
CA THR A 73 0.47 0.22 4.86
C THR A 73 1.04 0.16 3.45
N ALA A 74 1.16 1.27 2.73
CA ALA A 74 1.86 1.33 1.44
C ALA A 74 3.37 1.10 1.61
N GLY A 75 3.99 1.68 2.65
CA GLY A 75 5.43 1.50 2.93
C GLY A 75 5.78 0.07 3.37
N VAL A 76 5.01 -0.50 4.30
CA VAL A 76 5.19 -1.87 4.78
C VAL A 76 4.76 -2.87 3.70
N GLY A 77 3.65 -2.60 3.00
CA GLY A 77 3.09 -3.42 1.92
C GLY A 77 4.09 -3.66 0.79
N GLY A 78 4.76 -2.60 0.30
CA GLY A 78 5.82 -2.73 -0.72
C GLY A 78 7.02 -3.59 -0.29
N SER A 79 7.19 -3.80 1.01
CA SER A 79 8.24 -4.67 1.57
C SER A 79 7.78 -6.13 1.77
N MET A 80 6.47 -6.41 1.70
CA MET A 80 5.91 -7.75 1.95
C MET A 80 6.21 -8.76 0.85
N LEU A 81 6.39 -8.32 -0.38
CA LEU A 81 6.83 -9.19 -1.45
C LEU A 81 8.24 -8.77 -1.83
N SER A 82 9.23 -9.57 -1.41
CA SER A 82 10.61 -9.56 -1.95
C SER A 82 10.69 -9.79 -3.47
N ILE A 83 9.54 -9.85 -4.16
CA ILE A 83 9.35 -9.98 -5.60
C ILE A 83 8.94 -8.63 -6.21
N GLY A 84 8.28 -7.74 -5.45
CA GLY A 84 7.82 -6.42 -5.89
C GLY A 84 8.83 -5.29 -5.66
N SER A 85 9.77 -5.45 -4.72
CA SER A 85 10.85 -4.49 -4.52
C SER A 85 12.14 -4.99 -5.18
N ALA A 86 12.75 -4.19 -6.04
CA ALA A 86 14.01 -4.49 -6.73
C ALA A 86 15.12 -5.00 -5.78
N ALA A 87 15.08 -4.64 -4.50
CA ALA A 87 16.00 -5.12 -3.46
C ALA A 87 15.85 -6.63 -3.16
N GLY A 88 14.63 -7.15 -3.16
CA GLY A 88 14.34 -8.54 -2.88
C GLY A 88 14.70 -9.48 -4.03
N VAL A 89 14.43 -9.05 -5.28
CA VAL A 89 14.84 -9.77 -6.49
C VAL A 89 16.37 -9.72 -6.66
N ALA A 90 17.01 -8.59 -6.31
CA ALA A 90 18.47 -8.47 -6.32
C ALA A 90 19.15 -9.40 -5.30
N LEU A 91 18.58 -9.55 -4.10
CA LEU A 91 19.06 -10.50 -3.08
C LEU A 91 18.91 -11.96 -3.55
N MET A 92 17.80 -12.30 -4.20
CA MET A 92 17.60 -13.63 -4.80
C MET A 92 18.55 -13.89 -6.00
N GLY A 93 18.93 -12.85 -6.74
CA GLY A 93 19.89 -12.95 -7.84
C GLY A 93 21.35 -13.13 -7.39
N GLN A 94 21.72 -12.61 -6.22
CA GLN A 94 23.05 -12.74 -5.62
C GLN A 94 23.23 -14.08 -4.88
N ALA A 95 22.16 -14.61 -4.28
CA ALA A 95 22.17 -15.87 -3.54
C ALA A 95 21.98 -17.09 -4.46
N ARG A 96 22.86 -17.27 -5.45
CA ARG A 96 22.89 -18.51 -6.24
C ARG A 96 23.16 -19.68 -5.28
N HIS A 97 22.17 -20.57 -5.16
CA HIS A 97 22.17 -21.88 -4.47
C HIS A 97 21.60 -21.98 -3.04
N ALA A 98 21.08 -20.92 -2.40
CA ALA A 98 20.58 -21.01 -1.01
C ALA A 98 19.11 -20.61 -0.77
N TYR A 99 18.42 -19.96 -1.71
CA TYR A 99 17.04 -19.48 -1.49
C TYR A 99 16.15 -19.63 -2.73
N ASN A 100 15.09 -20.44 -2.64
CA ASN A 100 14.10 -20.62 -3.70
C ASN A 100 12.85 -19.75 -3.42
N PHE A 101 12.24 -19.21 -4.49
CA PHE A 101 10.97 -18.45 -4.48
C PHE A 101 9.86 -19.14 -3.67
N SER A 102 9.83 -20.49 -3.71
CA SER A 102 8.88 -21.31 -2.97
C SER A 102 9.09 -21.32 -1.44
N GLN A 103 10.32 -21.09 -0.95
CA GLN A 103 10.59 -20.93 0.49
C GLN A 103 10.21 -19.54 1.00
N HIS A 104 10.34 -18.50 0.17
CA HIS A 104 9.87 -17.16 0.51
C HIS A 104 8.33 -17.11 0.59
N LEU A 105 7.65 -17.76 -0.37
CA LEU A 105 6.18 -17.92 -0.34
C LEU A 105 5.69 -18.76 0.86
N LYS A 106 6.48 -19.75 1.31
CA LYS A 106 6.19 -20.50 2.54
C LYS A 106 6.17 -19.63 3.79
N TRP A 107 6.83 -18.47 3.78
CA TRP A 107 6.84 -17.52 4.89
C TRP A 107 5.93 -16.31 4.66
N SER A 108 5.15 -16.29 3.57
CA SER A 108 4.17 -15.22 3.30
C SER A 108 3.14 -15.05 4.44
N TRP A 109 2.84 -16.11 5.19
CA TRP A 109 1.98 -15.99 6.39
C TRP A 109 2.63 -15.17 7.50
N ALA A 110 3.95 -15.28 7.72
CA ALA A 110 4.68 -14.50 8.71
C ALA A 110 4.79 -13.02 8.29
N ILE A 111 4.91 -12.78 6.98
CA ILE A 111 4.87 -11.45 6.41
C ILE A 111 3.48 -10.83 6.56
N GLY A 112 2.41 -11.60 6.29
CA GLY A 112 1.03 -11.21 6.56
C GLY A 112 0.78 -10.90 8.03
N LEU A 113 1.36 -11.67 8.94
CA LEU A 113 1.34 -11.38 10.38
C LEU A 113 2.08 -10.09 10.72
N GLY A 114 3.27 -9.86 10.16
CA GLY A 114 4.01 -8.61 10.35
C GLY A 114 3.23 -7.39 9.89
N TYR A 115 2.51 -7.50 8.76
CA TYR A 115 1.62 -6.46 8.27
C TYR A 115 0.44 -6.22 9.21
N GLY A 116 -0.24 -7.28 9.64
CA GLY A 116 -1.29 -7.18 10.65
C GLY A 116 -0.81 -6.54 11.95
N LEU A 117 0.37 -6.94 12.45
CA LEU A 117 1.00 -6.35 13.63
C LEU A 117 1.35 -4.88 13.44
N SER A 118 1.83 -4.48 12.25
CA SER A 118 2.13 -3.07 11.95
C SER A 118 0.88 -2.20 11.99
N ILE A 119 -0.26 -2.71 11.47
CA ILE A 119 -1.56 -2.03 11.53
C ILE A 119 -2.02 -1.92 12.98
N LEU A 120 -1.97 -3.01 13.74
CA LEU A 120 -2.37 -3.02 15.15
C LEU A 120 -1.52 -2.08 15.99
N PHE A 121 -0.20 -2.08 15.78
CA PHE A 121 0.72 -1.17 16.45
C PHE A 121 0.43 0.29 16.08
N HIS A 122 0.13 0.56 14.81
CA HIS A 122 -0.26 1.90 14.37
C HIS A 122 -1.56 2.36 15.03
N MET A 123 -2.57 1.50 15.08
CA MET A 123 -3.84 1.79 15.76
C MET A 123 -3.63 2.01 17.27
N TRP A 124 -2.70 1.29 17.89
CA TRP A 124 -2.38 1.42 19.31
C TRP A 124 -1.63 2.72 19.63
N VAL A 125 -0.60 3.07 18.85
CA VAL A 125 0.21 4.28 19.06
C VAL A 125 -0.52 5.54 18.61
N ASN A 126 -1.22 5.49 17.47
CA ASN A 126 -1.91 6.64 16.88
C ASN A 126 -3.41 6.67 17.24
N GLY A 127 -3.84 6.00 18.31
CA GLY A 127 -5.22 6.00 18.77
C GLY A 127 -5.84 7.40 18.89
N ALA A 128 -5.03 8.40 19.26
CA ALA A 128 -5.44 9.80 19.35
C ALA A 128 -5.60 10.52 17.99
N ALA A 129 -5.00 10.00 16.92
CA ALA A 129 -5.09 10.57 15.58
C ALA A 129 -6.32 10.08 14.78
N PHE A 130 -7.01 9.04 15.27
CA PHE A 130 -8.26 8.54 14.70
C PHE A 130 -9.46 9.35 15.22
N THR A 131 -9.57 10.59 14.78
CA THR A 131 -10.62 11.52 15.21
C THR A 131 -11.92 11.35 14.43
N ASN A 132 -11.95 10.56 13.35
CA ASN A 132 -13.04 10.49 12.36
C ASN A 132 -13.44 11.86 11.77
N VAL A 133 -12.58 12.87 11.94
CA VAL A 133 -12.76 14.20 11.34
C VAL A 133 -11.82 14.28 10.15
N ALA A 134 -12.39 14.38 8.95
CA ALA A 134 -11.61 14.53 7.73
C ALA A 134 -10.82 15.85 7.77
N LEU A 135 -9.58 15.81 7.28
CA LEU A 135 -8.81 17.03 7.01
C LEU A 135 -9.53 17.81 5.88
N GLN A 136 -9.90 19.06 6.16
CA GLN A 136 -10.51 19.97 5.17
C GLN A 136 -9.48 20.40 4.14
#